data_AF-A0A2E4Z4L9-F1
#
_entry.id   AF-A0A2E4Z4L9-F1
#
_cell.length_a   1.000
_cell.length_b   1.000
_cell.length_c   1.000
_cell.angle_alpha   90.00
_cell.angle_beta   90.00
_cell.angle_gamma   90.00
#
_symmetry.space_group_name_H-M   'P 1'
#
loop_
_entity.id
_entity.type
_entity.pdbx_description
1 polymer ?
#
loop_
_entity_poly.entity_id
_entity_poly.type
_entity_poly.pdbx_seq_one_letter_code
_entity_poly.pdbx_strand_id
1 'polypeptide(L)'
;MGIEYITLLIVVSLLALMALGVPLGITTLTVSLGTAILYFGERAGFFVVAANVGEVLHKYELITVPFFVFMANVLERSGIARSLFDSMAIMGGRFRGSVAVQTCVVAVVLAAMSGIMGGEIVMLGLIALPQM
;
A
#
# COMPACT_ATOMS: atom_id res chain seq x y z
N MET A 1 4.31 -24.24 -24.58
CA MET A 1 5.20 -24.09 -23.41
C MET A 1 4.57 -24.84 -22.24
N GLY A 2 5.36 -25.54 -21.43
CA GLY A 2 4.84 -26.13 -20.19
C GLY A 2 4.41 -25.04 -19.21
N ILE A 3 3.41 -25.33 -18.38
CA ILE A 3 2.85 -24.38 -17.39
C ILE A 3 3.95 -23.85 -16.46
N GLU A 4 4.90 -24.72 -16.10
CA GLU A 4 6.06 -24.41 -15.25
C GLU A 4 6.86 -23.21 -15.75
N TYR A 5 7.16 -23.14 -17.05
CA TYR A 5 7.95 -22.05 -17.64
C TYR A 5 7.23 -20.70 -17.58
N ILE A 6 5.91 -20.71 -17.73
CA ILE A 6 5.10 -19.48 -17.71
C ILE A 6 4.97 -18.96 -16.29
N THR A 7 4.73 -19.85 -15.33
CA THR A 7 4.70 -19.48 -13.91
C THR A 7 6.03 -18.87 -13.48
N LEU A 8 7.15 -19.48 -13.88
CA LEU A 8 8.47 -18.97 -13.57
C LEU A 8 8.72 -17.60 -14.22
N LEU A 9 8.31 -17.44 -15.49
CA LEU A 9 8.38 -16.16 -16.20
C LEU A 9 7.57 -15.06 -15.50
N ILE A 10 6.34 -15.34 -15.05
CA ILE A 10 5.50 -14.40 -14.31
C ILE A 10 6.21 -13.94 -13.03
N VAL A 11 6.69 -14.89 -12.22
CA VAL A 11 7.32 -14.58 -10.93
C VAL A 11 8.61 -13.77 -11.13
N VAL A 12 9.48 -14.20 -12.04
CA VAL A 12 10.77 -13.52 -12.28
C VAL A 12 10.56 -12.13 -12.87
N SER A 13 9.66 -11.97 -13.84
CA SER A 13 9.39 -10.67 -14.46
C SER A 13 8.75 -9.68 -13.48
N LEU A 14 7.81 -10.15 -12.65
CA LEU A 14 7.19 -9.34 -11.61
C LEU A 14 8.22 -8.85 -10.60
N LEU A 15 9.08 -9.74 -10.10
CA LEU A 15 10.15 -9.36 -9.16
C LEU A 15 11.17 -8.42 -9.78
N ALA A 16 11.57 -8.65 -11.03
CA ALA A 16 12.53 -7.78 -11.72
C ALA A 16 11.98 -6.36 -11.94
N LEU A 17 10.72 -6.23 -12.35
CA LEU A 17 10.07 -4.92 -12.54
C LEU A 17 9.82 -4.19 -11.22
N MET A 18 9.47 -4.91 -10.15
CA MET A 18 9.37 -4.32 -8.82
C MET A 18 10.73 -3.86 -8.29
N ALA A 19 11.80 -4.62 -8.54
CA ALA A 19 13.16 -4.23 -8.17
C ALA A 19 13.65 -2.96 -8.89
N LEU A 20 13.14 -2.70 -10.10
CA LEU A 20 13.36 -1.45 -10.85
C LEU A 20 12.55 -0.26 -10.29
N GLY A 21 11.70 -0.47 -9.28
CA GLY A 21 10.89 0.58 -8.66
C GLY A 21 9.60 0.89 -9.41
N VAL A 22 9.16 0.04 -10.34
CA VAL A 22 7.89 0.23 -11.06
C VAL A 22 6.70 -0.03 -10.11
N PRO A 23 5.69 0.87 -10.05
CA PRO A 23 4.50 0.66 -9.22
C PRO A 23 3.82 -0.69 -9.48
N LEU A 24 3.40 -1.37 -8.41
CA LEU A 24 2.86 -2.73 -8.46
C LEU A 24 1.73 -2.89 -9.50
N GLY A 25 0.81 -1.93 -9.58
CA GLY A 25 -0.32 -2.00 -10.52
C GLY A 25 0.09 -1.97 -12.00
N ILE A 26 1.16 -1.22 -12.34
CA ILE A 26 1.70 -1.20 -13.70
C ILE A 26 2.42 -2.52 -13.98
N THR A 27 3.24 -2.97 -13.02
CA THR A 27 3.99 -4.21 -13.12
C THR A 27 3.07 -5.42 -13.36
N THR A 28 2.00 -5.56 -12.58
CA THR A 28 1.06 -6.68 -12.73
C THR A 28 0.32 -6.63 -14.06
N LEU A 29 -0.06 -5.43 -14.54
CA LEU A 29 -0.72 -5.28 -15.84
C LEU A 29 0.21 -5.66 -17.00
N THR A 30 1.45 -5.18 -17.00
CA THR A 30 2.42 -5.48 -18.06
C THR A 30 2.80 -6.96 -18.10
N VAL A 31 3.04 -7.58 -16.93
CA VAL A 31 3.36 -9.01 -16.83
C VAL A 31 2.15 -9.86 -17.24
N SER A 32 0.95 -9.51 -16.78
CA SER A 32 -0.29 -10.19 -17.15
C SER A 32 -0.53 -10.11 -18.66
N LEU A 33 -0.36 -8.93 -19.26
CA LEU A 33 -0.53 -8.74 -20.70
C LEU A 33 0.51 -9.53 -21.52
N GLY A 34 1.78 -9.43 -21.15
CA GLY A 34 2.87 -10.15 -21.83
C GLY A 34 2.67 -11.66 -21.78
N THR A 35 2.35 -12.20 -20.61
CA THR A 35 2.17 -13.65 -20.42
C THR A 35 0.86 -14.17 -21.03
N ALA A 36 -0.22 -13.39 -20.98
CA ALA A 36 -1.50 -13.75 -21.59
C ALA A 36 -1.41 -13.82 -23.12
N ILE A 37 -0.73 -12.86 -23.77
CA ILE A 37 -0.51 -12.87 -25.21
C ILE A 37 0.38 -14.05 -25.62
N LEU A 38 1.45 -14.33 -24.86
CA LEU A 38 2.35 -15.44 -25.14
C LEU A 38 1.68 -16.82 -25.04
N TYR A 39 0.71 -16.99 -24.14
CA TYR A 39 0.07 -18.29 -23.92
C TYR A 39 -1.24 -18.49 -24.70
N PHE A 40 -2.13 -17.48 -24.70
CA PHE A 40 -3.44 -17.56 -25.34
C PHE A 40 -3.44 -17.01 -26.78
N GLY A 41 -2.34 -16.40 -27.24
CA GLY A 41 -2.25 -15.69 -28.52
C GLY A 41 -2.76 -14.25 -28.41
N GLU A 42 -2.44 -13.41 -29.41
CA GLU A 42 -2.72 -11.96 -29.37
C GLU A 42 -4.18 -11.65 -29.09
N ARG A 43 -5.11 -12.18 -29.90
CA ARG A 43 -6.53 -11.82 -29.82
C ARG A 43 -7.20 -12.27 -28.52
N ALA A 44 -6.94 -13.50 -28.09
CA ALA A 44 -7.54 -14.05 -26.87
C ALA A 44 -6.84 -13.53 -25.60
N GLY A 45 -5.52 -13.36 -25.62
CA GLY A 45 -4.75 -12.80 -24.50
C GLY A 45 -5.17 -11.37 -24.16
N PHE A 46 -5.30 -10.50 -25.18
CA PHE A 46 -5.81 -9.13 -24.97
C PHE A 46 -7.23 -9.13 -24.40
N PHE A 47 -8.12 -9.98 -24.93
CA PHE A 47 -9.50 -10.06 -24.45
C PHE A 47 -9.59 -10.50 -22.98
N VAL A 48 -8.85 -11.54 -22.59
CA VAL A 48 -8.84 -12.05 -21.21
C VAL A 48 -8.36 -10.98 -20.25
N VAL A 49 -7.26 -10.30 -20.57
CA VAL A 49 -6.72 -9.22 -19.72
C VAL A 49 -7.70 -8.06 -19.61
N ALA A 50 -8.27 -7.61 -20.74
CA ALA A 50 -9.24 -6.53 -20.77
C ALA A 50 -10.51 -6.85 -19.95
N ALA A 51 -11.03 -8.08 -20.06
CA ALA A 51 -12.18 -8.52 -19.29
C ALA A 51 -11.90 -8.55 -17.77
N ASN A 52 -10.74 -9.07 -17.37
CA ASN A 52 -10.34 -9.11 -15.95
C ASN A 52 -10.12 -7.70 -15.38
N VAL A 53 -9.49 -6.80 -16.15
CA VAL A 53 -9.34 -5.39 -15.75
C VAL A 53 -10.72 -4.73 -15.60
N GLY A 54 -11.62 -4.99 -16.54
CA GLY A 54 -13.01 -4.54 -16.47
C GLY A 54 -13.69 -5.00 -15.19
N GLU A 55 -13.60 -6.29 -14.83
CA GLU A 55 -14.16 -6.79 -13.57
C GLU A 55 -13.57 -6.11 -12.34
N VAL A 56 -12.25 -5.94 -12.29
CA VAL A 56 -11.58 -5.28 -11.16
C VAL A 56 -12.08 -3.86 -10.97
N LEU A 57 -12.34 -3.12 -12.05
CA LEU A 57 -12.86 -1.75 -11.97
C LEU A 57 -14.29 -1.66 -11.44
N HIS A 58 -15.08 -2.75 -11.53
CA HIS A 58 -16.44 -2.80 -11.01
C HIS A 58 -16.53 -3.39 -9.59
N LYS A 59 -15.39 -3.71 -8.97
CA LYS A 59 -15.36 -4.22 -7.60
C LYS A 59 -15.78 -3.17 -6.58
N TYR A 60 -16.72 -3.54 -5.72
CA TYR A 60 -17.21 -2.70 -4.63
C TYR A 60 -16.09 -2.32 -3.64
N GLU A 61 -15.04 -3.12 -3.56
CA GLU A 61 -13.84 -2.90 -2.75
C GLU A 61 -13.10 -1.61 -3.14
N LEU A 62 -13.22 -1.15 -4.39
CA LEU A 62 -12.64 0.12 -4.82
C LEU A 62 -13.30 1.32 -4.13
N ILE A 63 -14.54 1.19 -3.68
CA ILE A 63 -15.25 2.22 -2.91
C ILE A 63 -14.61 2.39 -1.51
N THR A 64 -13.95 1.36 -0.97
CA THR A 64 -13.28 1.45 0.32
C THR A 64 -12.10 2.42 0.29
N VAL A 65 -11.42 2.59 -0.86
CA VAL A 65 -10.27 3.50 -1.00
C VAL A 65 -10.61 4.95 -0.64
N PRO A 66 -11.62 5.62 -1.24
CA PRO A 66 -11.99 6.98 -0.83
C PRO A 66 -12.51 7.05 0.61
N PHE A 67 -13.13 5.99 1.14
CA PHE A 67 -13.54 5.95 2.55
C PHE A 67 -12.34 5.87 3.50
N PHE A 68 -11.27 5.15 3.16
CA PHE A 68 -10.02 5.17 3.92
C PHE A 68 -9.38 6.56 3.90
N VAL A 69 -9.31 7.21 2.73
CA VAL A 69 -8.82 8.59 2.61
C VAL A 69 -9.67 9.56 3.44
N PHE A 70 -10.99 9.40 3.42
CA PHE A 70 -11.92 10.21 4.20
C PHE A 70 -11.70 10.03 5.71
N MET A 71 -11.63 8.78 6.18
CA MET A 71 -11.37 8.47 7.59
C MET A 71 -10.03 9.04 8.05
N ALA A 72 -8.98 8.91 7.24
CA ALA A 72 -7.67 9.50 7.52
C ALA A 72 -7.78 11.02 7.71
N ASN A 73 -8.47 11.72 6.80
CA ASN A 73 -8.71 13.16 6.91
C ASN A 73 -9.52 13.54 8.16
N VAL A 74 -10.52 12.73 8.54
CA VAL A 74 -11.33 12.96 9.75
C VAL A 74 -10.47 12.78 11.01
N LEU A 75 -9.64 11.75 11.08
CA LEU A 75 -8.74 11.49 12.21
C LEU A 75 -7.69 12.59 12.35
N GLU A 76 -7.17 13.08 11.23
CA GLU A 76 -6.20 14.17 11.18
C GLU A 76 -6.82 15.50 11.66
N ARG A 77 -7.99 15.87 11.13
CA ARG A 77 -8.66 17.14 11.45
C ARG A 77 -9.32 17.15 12.83
N SER A 78 -9.71 16.00 13.36
CA SER A 78 -10.30 15.89 14.70
C SER A 78 -9.26 16.01 15.83
N GLY A 79 -7.97 15.98 15.51
CA GLY A 79 -6.89 16.04 16.50
C GLY A 79 -6.70 14.75 17.30
N ILE A 80 -7.45 13.68 17.00
CA ILE A 80 -7.35 12.38 17.67
C ILE A 80 -5.94 11.81 17.54
N ALA A 81 -5.31 11.96 16.37
CA ALA A 81 -3.94 11.51 16.15
C ALA A 81 -2.94 12.16 17.13
N ARG A 82 -3.13 13.45 17.43
CA ARG A 82 -2.26 14.19 18.35
C ARG A 82 -2.49 13.80 19.81
N SER A 83 -3.76 13.69 20.21
CA SER A 83 -4.13 13.20 21.55
C SER A 83 -3.64 11.77 21.81
N LEU A 84 -3.64 10.91 20.78
CA LEU A 84 -3.11 9.56 20.85
C LEU A 84 -1.59 9.55 21.02
N PHE A 85 -0.87 10.40 20.29
CA PHE A 85 0.57 10.61 20.47
C PHE A 85 0.92 11.08 21.88
N ASP A 86 0.24 12.11 22.39
CA ASP A 86 0.50 12.66 23.72
C ASP A 86 0.20 11.64 24.83
N SER A 87 -0.86 10.84 24.67
CA SER A 87 -1.21 9.76 25.61
C SER A 87 -0.15 8.65 25.62
N MET A 88 0.38 8.30 24.45
CA MET A 88 1.46 7.31 24.35
C MET A 88 2.77 7.84 24.96
N ALA A 89 3.07 9.13 24.77
CA ALA A 89 4.20 9.82 25.40
C ALA A 89 4.14 9.70 26.95
N ILE A 90 2.96 9.92 27.53
CA ILE A 90 2.72 9.77 28.97
C ILE A 90 2.90 8.30 29.42
N MET A 91 2.38 7.34 28.65
CA MET A 91 2.44 5.92 28.99
C MET A 91 3.87 5.37 29.07
N GLY A 92 4.79 5.83 28.22
CA GLY A 92 6.17 5.32 28.22
C GLY A 92 7.09 5.92 29.28
N GLY A 93 6.62 6.94 30.02
CA GLY A 93 7.32 7.48 31.19
C GLY A 93 8.81 7.81 30.97
N ARG A 94 9.62 7.64 32.02
CA ARG A 94 11.07 7.97 32.05
C ARG A 94 11.98 6.88 31.46
N PHE A 95 11.45 5.92 30.71
CA PHE A 95 12.26 4.85 30.13
C PHE A 95 13.16 5.40 29.00
N ARG A 96 14.45 5.05 29.05
CA ARG A 96 15.41 5.44 28.00
C ARG A 96 15.00 4.77 26.68
N GLY A 97 14.69 5.57 25.66
CA GLY A 97 14.20 5.09 24.36
C GLY A 97 12.68 4.99 24.24
N SER A 98 11.91 5.47 25.24
CA SER A 98 10.43 5.46 25.19
C SER A 98 9.87 6.20 23.97
N VAL A 99 10.46 7.34 23.61
CA VAL A 99 10.03 8.15 22.45
C VAL A 99 10.07 7.35 21.14
N ALA A 100 11.14 6.60 20.88
CA ALA A 100 11.26 5.80 19.65
C ALA A 100 10.21 4.68 19.58
N VAL A 101 9.98 3.98 20.70
CA VAL A 101 8.99 2.89 20.78
C VAL A 101 7.58 3.45 20.64
N GLN A 102 7.28 4.58 21.27
CA GLN A 102 6.00 5.27 21.18
C GLN A 102 5.71 5.72 19.74
N THR A 103 6.67 6.37 19.07
CA THR A 103 6.51 6.80 17.69
C THR A 103 6.25 5.61 16.76
N CYS A 104 6.95 4.48 16.93
CA CYS A 104 6.68 3.27 16.14
C CYS A 104 5.26 2.73 16.37
N VAL A 105 4.81 2.60 17.63
CA VAL A 105 3.47 2.08 17.93
C VAL A 105 2.39 2.98 17.36
N VAL A 106 2.52 4.30 17.55
CA VAL A 106 1.53 5.24 17.01
C VAL A 106 1.55 5.25 15.48
N ALA A 107 2.73 5.20 14.86
CA ALA A 107 2.85 5.09 13.41
C ALA A 107 2.16 3.84 12.87
N VAL A 108 2.29 2.69 13.54
CA VAL A 108 1.61 1.44 13.15
C VAL A 108 0.09 1.59 13.29
N VAL A 109 -0.41 2.17 14.39
CA VAL A 109 -1.84 2.37 14.62
C VAL A 109 -2.45 3.33 13.59
N LEU A 110 -1.79 4.45 13.32
CA LEU A 110 -2.23 5.42 12.33
C LEU A 110 -2.18 4.83 10.90
N ALA A 111 -1.08 4.16 10.54
CA ALA A 111 -0.94 3.47 9.25
C ALA A 111 -1.99 2.38 9.03
N ALA A 112 -2.35 1.63 10.08
CA ALA A 112 -3.40 0.61 10.02
C ALA A 112 -4.79 1.19 9.75
N MET A 113 -5.04 2.44 10.19
CA MET A 113 -6.30 3.13 9.92
C MET A 113 -6.30 3.80 8.54
N SER A 114 -5.23 4.50 8.16
CA SER A 114 -5.21 5.30 6.92
C SER A 114 -5.05 4.46 5.66
N GLY A 115 -4.27 3.36 5.71
CA GLY A 115 -3.92 2.56 4.55
C GLY A 115 -3.09 3.29 3.47
N ILE A 116 -2.57 4.50 3.73
CA ILE A 116 -1.88 5.35 2.74
C ILE A 116 -0.43 5.63 3.19
N MET A 117 0.54 5.21 2.38
CA MET A 117 1.96 5.29 2.77
C MET A 117 2.58 6.70 2.68
N GLY A 118 2.10 7.59 1.82
CA GLY A 118 2.85 8.81 1.45
C GLY A 118 2.70 10.00 2.40
N GLY A 119 1.47 10.46 2.66
CA GLY A 119 1.22 11.68 3.44
C GLY A 119 1.48 11.51 4.94
N GLU A 120 1.26 10.31 5.45
CA GLU A 120 1.33 10.03 6.88
C GLU A 120 2.76 10.05 7.42
N ILE A 121 3.75 9.60 6.64
CA ILE A 121 5.17 9.64 7.03
C ILE A 121 5.65 11.08 7.25
N VAL A 122 5.21 12.02 6.42
CA VAL A 122 5.56 13.45 6.54
C VAL A 122 4.93 14.05 7.81
N MET A 123 3.66 13.75 8.05
CA MET A 123 2.94 14.13 9.26
C MET A 123 3.60 13.60 10.53
N LEU A 124 3.88 12.29 10.56
CA LEU A 124 4.56 11.63 11.66
C LEU A 124 5.95 12.22 11.90
N GLY A 125 6.69 12.52 10.84
CA GLY A 125 7.98 13.20 10.93
C GLY A 125 7.86 14.59 11.57
N LEU A 126 6.90 15.41 11.14
CA LEU A 126 6.66 16.75 11.69
C LEU A 126 6.18 16.73 13.15
N ILE A 127 5.40 15.73 13.55
CA ILE A 127 4.90 15.57 14.92
C ILE A 127 5.97 14.99 15.85
N ALA A 128 6.80 14.06 15.37
CA ALA A 128 7.83 13.40 16.17
C ALA A 128 9.13 14.22 16.33
N LEU A 129 9.53 15.00 15.32
CA LEU A 129 10.72 15.86 15.36
C LEU A 129 10.83 16.77 16.60
N PRO A 130 9.79 17.47 17.06
CA PRO A 130 9.88 18.33 18.25
C PRO A 130 9.94 17.56 19.59
N GLN A 131 9.75 16.23 19.58
CA GLN A 131 9.76 15.37 20.78
C GLN A 131 11.10 14.63 20.96
N MET A 132 11.98 14.66 19.94
CA MET A 132 13.35 14.11 19.98
C MET A 132 14.34 15.15 20.49
#